data_AF-A0A934NAT0-F1
#
_entry.id   AF-A0A934NAT0-F1
#
_cell.length_a   1.000
_cell.length_b   1.000
_cell.length_c   1.000
_cell.angle_alpha   90.00
_cell.angle_beta   90.00
_cell.angle_gamma   90.00
#
_symmetry.space_group_name_H-M   'P 1'
#
loop_
_entity.id
_entity.type
_entity.pdbx_description
1 polymer ?
#
loop_
_entity_poly.entity_id
_entity_poly.type
_entity_poly.pdbx_seq_one_letter_code
_entity_poly.pdbx_strand_id
1 'polypeptide(L)'
;MRADWALRLYPAEWKERYMSEVRSVLSEHPTTARTHADMLRGAADAWLQFGVRPLANASALVVFAAIAANLGLLGVQLARYPQIFGAERIPWVVIAVASVAFFSVIVVLAGRAKDAATRRGLRRASVCGLVGAAVMSADITREYLSNAPAPVNFLVGTGAFLAVLTAFGVAGAIAGNGEARRGAWLGTWAAMVCMLATSVYAWGLNTVLMARLEQILPNDPEFKIGNTLKDLPSYTVWNTIAAISSHAVLLPVLGAGCGAAGALLVASSRRRRAALARPS
;
A
#
# COMPACT_ATOMS: atom_id res chain seq x y z
N MET A 1 -8.59 32.19 -24.69
CA MET A 1 -8.62 30.73 -24.88
C MET A 1 -9.88 30.20 -24.23
N ARG A 2 -10.68 29.38 -24.92
CA ARG A 2 -11.86 28.75 -24.34
C ARG A 2 -11.45 27.64 -23.37
N ALA A 3 -12.20 27.46 -22.28
CA ALA A 3 -11.91 26.49 -21.20
C ALA A 3 -12.28 25.04 -21.55
N ASP A 4 -12.78 24.79 -22.77
CA ASP A 4 -13.28 23.51 -23.27
C ASP A 4 -12.24 22.38 -23.18
N TRP A 5 -10.96 22.73 -23.20
CA TRP A 5 -9.86 21.75 -23.03
C TRP A 5 -9.94 21.03 -21.69
N ALA A 6 -10.41 21.70 -20.63
CA ALA A 6 -10.51 21.13 -19.29
C ALA A 6 -11.56 20.02 -19.21
N LEU A 7 -12.56 20.01 -20.11
CA LEU A 7 -13.55 18.93 -20.20
C LEU A 7 -12.92 17.58 -20.54
N ARG A 8 -11.73 17.56 -21.17
CA ARG A 8 -10.99 16.32 -21.43
C ARG A 8 -10.54 15.64 -20.14
N LEU A 9 -10.40 16.40 -19.05
CA LEU A 9 -9.97 15.91 -17.75
C LEU A 9 -11.09 15.22 -16.98
N TYR A 10 -12.36 15.38 -17.35
CA TYR A 10 -13.49 14.77 -16.63
C TYR A 10 -13.65 13.26 -16.96
N PRO A 11 -14.17 12.44 -16.02
CA PRO A 11 -14.41 11.02 -16.23
C PRO A 11 -15.45 10.75 -17.34
N ALA A 12 -15.37 9.59 -17.98
CA ALA A 12 -16.22 9.23 -19.12
C ALA A 12 -17.72 9.24 -18.74
N GLU A 13 -18.06 8.66 -17.60
CA GLU A 13 -19.44 8.58 -17.09
C GLU A 13 -20.02 9.96 -16.76
N TRP A 14 -19.18 10.88 -16.29
CA TRP A 14 -19.60 12.28 -16.10
C TRP A 14 -19.83 12.95 -17.44
N LYS A 15 -18.94 12.73 -18.41
CA LYS A 15 -19.04 13.33 -19.75
C LYS A 15 -20.28 12.87 -20.49
N GLU A 16 -20.62 11.58 -20.41
CA GLU A 16 -21.86 11.05 -21.00
C GLU A 16 -23.11 11.76 -20.47
N ARG A 17 -23.08 12.20 -19.20
CA ARG A 17 -24.24 12.78 -18.54
C ARG A 17 -24.34 14.30 -18.63
N TYR A 18 -23.21 15.01 -18.57
CA TYR A 18 -23.20 16.47 -18.36
C TYR A 18 -22.38 17.25 -19.40
N MET A 19 -21.68 16.58 -20.33
CA MET A 19 -20.76 17.28 -21.24
C MET A 19 -21.48 18.25 -22.18
N SER A 20 -22.66 17.90 -22.68
CA SER A 20 -23.46 18.76 -23.57
C SER A 20 -23.92 20.04 -22.86
N GLU A 21 -24.43 19.90 -21.64
CA GLU A 21 -24.90 21.01 -20.80
C GLU A 21 -23.75 21.99 -20.48
N VAL A 22 -22.63 21.48 -19.97
CA VAL A 22 -21.50 22.35 -19.60
C VAL A 22 -20.86 23.00 -20.82
N ARG A 23 -20.85 22.33 -21.98
CA ARG A 23 -20.39 22.95 -23.22
C ARG A 23 -21.31 24.08 -23.69
N SER A 24 -22.63 23.96 -23.49
CA SER A 24 -23.59 25.05 -23.79
C SER A 24 -23.29 26.28 -22.92
N VAL A 25 -23.15 26.08 -21.61
CA VAL A 25 -22.86 27.16 -20.65
C VAL A 25 -21.53 27.86 -20.97
N LEU A 26 -20.49 27.09 -21.30
CA LEU A 26 -19.19 27.68 -21.69
C LEU A 26 -19.23 28.43 -23.03
N SER A 27 -20.21 28.14 -23.90
CA SER A 27 -20.38 28.83 -25.18
C SER A 27 -21.10 30.18 -25.03
N GLU A 28 -21.92 30.33 -23.99
CA GLU A 28 -22.73 31.52 -23.74
C GLU A 28 -22.01 32.57 -22.87
N HIS A 29 -20.95 32.17 -22.14
CA HIS A 29 -20.23 33.06 -21.22
C HIS A 29 -18.74 33.22 -21.55
N PRO A 30 -18.18 34.44 -21.43
CA PRO A 30 -16.75 34.66 -21.60
C PRO A 30 -15.95 33.94 -20.50
N THR A 31 -14.95 33.16 -20.93
CA THR A 31 -14.10 32.37 -20.04
C THR A 31 -13.03 33.24 -19.37
N THR A 32 -12.96 33.19 -18.03
CA THR A 32 -11.95 33.90 -17.23
C THR A 32 -10.89 32.92 -16.68
N ALA A 33 -9.82 33.43 -16.06
CA ALA A 33 -8.87 32.58 -15.33
C ALA A 33 -9.53 31.81 -14.18
N ARG A 34 -10.51 32.44 -13.51
CA ARG A 34 -11.31 31.80 -12.45
C ARG A 34 -12.11 30.62 -13.00
N THR A 35 -12.71 30.77 -14.18
CA THR A 35 -13.43 29.68 -14.87
C THR A 35 -12.52 28.46 -15.10
N HIS A 36 -11.25 28.66 -15.45
CA HIS A 36 -10.31 27.56 -15.61
C HIS A 36 -9.99 26.85 -14.29
N ALA A 37 -9.77 27.61 -13.21
CA ALA A 37 -9.54 27.05 -11.87
C ALA A 37 -10.76 26.26 -11.36
N ASP A 38 -11.97 26.81 -11.55
CA ASP A 38 -13.21 26.14 -11.19
C ASP A 38 -13.44 24.86 -12.01
N MET A 39 -13.09 24.87 -13.30
CA MET A 39 -13.16 23.67 -14.15
C MET A 39 -12.17 22.59 -13.71
N LEU A 40 -10.95 22.95 -13.29
CA LEU A 40 -9.96 22.01 -12.75
C LEU A 40 -10.41 21.43 -11.41
N ARG A 41 -10.94 22.28 -10.50
CA ARG A 41 -11.54 21.83 -9.25
C ARG A 41 -12.73 20.92 -9.50
N GLY A 42 -13.62 21.29 -10.41
CA GLY A 42 -14.77 20.48 -10.80
C GLY A 42 -14.38 19.15 -11.42
N ALA A 43 -13.27 19.08 -12.17
CA ALA A 43 -12.74 17.82 -12.69
C ALA A 43 -12.27 16.92 -11.54
N ALA A 44 -11.54 17.49 -10.57
CA ALA A 44 -11.13 16.77 -9.37
C ALA A 44 -12.35 16.28 -8.55
N ASP A 45 -13.35 17.15 -8.33
CA ASP A 45 -14.59 16.82 -7.62
C ASP A 45 -15.42 15.78 -8.38
N ALA A 46 -15.47 15.83 -9.71
CA ALA A 46 -16.15 14.82 -10.52
C ALA A 46 -15.43 13.47 -10.44
N TRP A 47 -14.10 13.45 -10.48
CA TRP A 47 -13.33 12.23 -10.22
C TRP A 47 -13.53 11.71 -8.81
N LEU A 48 -13.73 12.59 -7.82
CA LEU A 48 -14.16 12.18 -6.49
C LEU A 48 -15.58 11.61 -6.57
N GLN A 49 -16.62 12.34 -6.95
CA GLN A 49 -18.01 11.83 -6.94
C GLN A 49 -18.21 10.54 -7.77
N PHE A 50 -17.63 10.46 -8.96
CA PHE A 50 -17.73 9.28 -9.83
C PHE A 50 -16.72 8.19 -9.44
N GLY A 51 -15.59 8.55 -8.83
CA GLY A 51 -14.58 7.63 -8.29
C GLY A 51 -14.79 7.22 -6.82
N VAL A 52 -15.75 7.82 -6.10
CA VAL A 52 -16.16 7.52 -4.71
C VAL A 52 -17.32 6.52 -4.69
N ARG A 53 -18.04 6.28 -5.79
CA ARG A 53 -18.88 5.07 -5.91
C ARG A 53 -18.09 3.76 -5.68
N PRO A 54 -16.84 3.64 -6.17
CA PRO A 54 -15.86 2.63 -5.74
C PRO A 54 -15.55 2.55 -4.23
N LEU A 55 -15.64 3.66 -3.49
CA LEU A 55 -15.41 3.70 -2.04
C LEU A 55 -16.55 3.07 -1.23
N ALA A 56 -17.67 2.67 -1.85
CA ALA A 56 -18.67 1.82 -1.21
C ALA A 56 -18.11 0.44 -0.81
N ASN A 57 -16.94 0.07 -1.32
CA ASN A 57 -16.24 -1.12 -0.90
C ASN A 57 -15.38 -0.80 0.34
N ALA A 58 -15.80 -1.25 1.53
CA ALA A 58 -15.11 -1.00 2.80
C ALA A 58 -13.60 -1.29 2.76
N SER A 59 -13.16 -2.22 1.90
CA SER A 59 -11.73 -2.52 1.70
C SER A 59 -10.95 -1.33 1.11
N ALA A 60 -11.53 -0.58 0.16
CA ALA A 60 -10.87 0.59 -0.42
C ALA A 60 -10.75 1.71 0.61
N LEU A 61 -11.82 1.97 1.38
CA LEU A 61 -11.81 2.98 2.44
C LEU A 61 -10.72 2.72 3.50
N VAL A 62 -10.59 1.47 3.95
CA VAL A 62 -9.53 1.08 4.90
C VAL A 62 -8.14 1.36 4.32
N VAL A 63 -7.92 1.06 3.04
CA VAL A 63 -6.61 1.28 2.41
C VAL A 63 -6.34 2.78 2.22
N PHE A 64 -7.34 3.58 1.84
CA PHE A 64 -7.20 5.04 1.79
C PHE A 64 -6.94 5.66 3.16
N ALA A 65 -7.64 5.19 4.20
CA ALA A 65 -7.38 5.62 5.57
C ALA A 65 -5.94 5.28 5.98
N ALA A 66 -5.44 4.09 5.65
CA ALA A 66 -4.06 3.69 5.89
C ALA A 66 -3.05 4.55 5.10
N ILE A 67 -3.33 4.88 3.84
CA ILE A 67 -2.52 5.80 3.03
C ILE A 67 -2.47 7.19 3.67
N ALA A 68 -3.62 7.76 4.02
CA ALA A 68 -3.72 9.07 4.63
C ALA A 68 -2.98 9.10 5.98
N ALA A 69 -3.15 8.06 6.80
CA ALA A 69 -2.42 7.90 8.05
C ALA A 69 -0.90 7.83 7.81
N ASN A 70 -0.44 7.05 6.83
CA ASN A 70 0.98 6.96 6.49
C ASN A 70 1.56 8.31 6.05
N LEU A 71 0.88 9.03 5.14
CA LEU A 71 1.35 10.33 4.66
C LEU A 71 1.33 11.39 5.77
N GLY A 72 0.27 11.40 6.58
CA GLY A 72 0.15 12.32 7.71
C GLY A 72 1.23 12.07 8.76
N LEU A 73 1.41 10.83 9.19
CA LEU A 73 2.45 10.46 10.15
C LEU A 73 3.85 10.72 9.60
N LEU A 74 4.14 10.33 8.36
CA LEU A 74 5.42 10.62 7.71
C LEU A 74 5.66 12.14 7.65
N GLY A 75 4.67 12.94 7.25
CA GLY A 75 4.76 14.39 7.21
C GLY A 75 5.06 15.01 8.58
N VAL A 76 4.36 14.56 9.62
CA VAL A 76 4.61 15.00 11.01
C VAL A 76 6.04 14.65 11.44
N GLN A 77 6.50 13.44 11.15
CA GLN A 77 7.84 12.98 11.52
C GLN A 77 8.93 13.77 10.77
N LEU A 78 8.77 13.99 9.46
CA LEU A 78 9.72 14.80 8.67
C LEU A 78 9.77 16.27 9.12
N ALA A 79 8.63 16.83 9.53
CA ALA A 79 8.57 18.19 10.08
C ALA A 79 9.24 18.28 11.46
N ARG A 80 9.10 17.24 12.30
CA ARG A 80 9.70 17.19 13.63
C ARG A 80 11.21 16.91 13.60
N TYR A 81 11.67 16.17 12.60
CA TYR A 81 13.06 15.71 12.48
C TYR A 81 13.67 16.12 11.12
N PRO A 82 13.88 17.42 10.87
CA PRO A 82 14.41 17.92 9.60
C PRO A 82 15.85 17.46 9.30
N GLN A 83 16.59 16.97 10.30
CA GLN A 83 17.95 16.43 10.14
C GLN A 83 17.99 15.22 9.18
N ILE A 84 16.85 14.58 8.96
CA ILE A 84 16.69 13.48 8.00
C ILE A 84 17.01 13.91 6.56
N PHE A 85 16.89 15.19 6.20
CA PHE A 85 17.14 15.70 4.84
C PHE A 85 18.63 15.84 4.46
N GLY A 86 19.42 14.78 4.66
CA GLY A 86 20.77 14.64 4.08
C GLY A 86 20.72 14.13 2.64
N ALA A 87 21.73 14.49 1.82
CA ALA A 87 21.79 14.12 0.40
C ALA A 87 21.68 12.60 0.18
N GLU A 88 22.28 11.81 1.06
CA GLU A 88 22.26 10.34 1.09
C GLU A 88 20.92 9.75 1.53
N ARG A 89 20.07 10.53 2.21
CA ARG A 89 18.79 10.09 2.79
C ARG A 89 17.58 10.52 1.96
N ILE A 90 17.67 11.62 1.22
CA ILE A 90 16.60 12.12 0.34
C ILE A 90 16.02 11.04 -0.58
N PRO A 91 16.82 10.18 -1.26
CA PRO A 91 16.27 9.14 -2.12
C PRO A 91 15.30 8.21 -1.39
N TRP A 92 15.58 7.87 -0.14
CA TRP A 92 14.76 6.99 0.66
C TRP A 92 13.46 7.65 1.13
N VAL A 93 13.49 8.94 1.45
CA VAL A 93 12.27 9.72 1.71
C VAL A 93 11.39 9.75 0.47
N VAL A 94 11.99 10.01 -0.70
CA VAL A 94 11.28 10.03 -1.99
C VAL A 94 10.65 8.67 -2.27
N ILE A 95 11.38 7.57 -2.09
CA ILE A 95 10.85 6.21 -2.30
C ILE A 95 9.68 5.92 -1.34
N ALA A 96 9.77 6.31 -0.07
CA ALA A 96 8.68 6.10 0.90
C ALA A 96 7.39 6.82 0.47
N VAL A 97 7.50 8.11 0.11
CA VAL A 97 6.37 8.92 -0.37
C VAL A 97 5.83 8.37 -1.69
N ALA A 98 6.71 8.10 -2.65
CA ALA A 98 6.34 7.61 -3.97
C ALA A 98 5.65 6.24 -3.89
N SER A 99 6.09 5.35 -3.00
CA SER A 99 5.47 4.04 -2.80
C SER A 99 4.04 4.15 -2.29
N VAL A 100 3.78 5.02 -1.29
CA VAL A 100 2.43 5.26 -0.78
C VAL A 100 1.53 5.90 -1.84
N ALA A 101 2.06 6.85 -2.62
CA ALA A 101 1.35 7.46 -3.74
C ALA A 101 1.01 6.42 -4.84
N PHE A 102 1.98 5.57 -5.19
CA PHE A 102 1.79 4.48 -6.15
C PHE A 102 0.70 3.51 -5.67
N PHE A 103 0.72 3.13 -4.38
CA PHE A 103 -0.33 2.28 -3.80
C PHE A 103 -1.72 2.93 -3.89
N SER A 104 -1.81 4.25 -3.72
CA SER A 104 -3.07 4.99 -3.89
C SER A 104 -3.65 4.84 -5.30
N VAL A 105 -2.80 4.95 -6.32
CA VAL A 105 -3.21 4.76 -7.72
C VAL A 105 -3.74 3.33 -7.91
N ILE A 106 -3.03 2.34 -7.40
CA ILE A 106 -3.44 0.93 -7.49
C ILE A 106 -4.78 0.69 -6.80
N VAL A 107 -5.03 1.30 -5.64
CA VAL A 107 -6.32 1.21 -4.92
C VAL A 107 -7.46 1.82 -5.72
N VAL A 108 -7.25 2.99 -6.32
CA VAL A 108 -8.24 3.62 -7.22
C VAL A 108 -8.55 2.68 -8.38
N LEU A 109 -7.53 2.12 -9.02
CA LEU A 109 -7.69 1.20 -10.16
C LEU A 109 -8.42 -0.09 -9.74
N ALA A 110 -8.07 -0.66 -8.59
CA ALA A 110 -8.72 -1.85 -8.05
C ALA A 110 -10.18 -1.58 -7.64
N GLY A 111 -10.48 -0.39 -7.12
CA GLY A 111 -11.84 0.05 -6.78
C GLY A 111 -12.76 0.16 -8.01
N ARG A 112 -12.20 0.39 -9.19
CA ARG A 112 -12.95 0.42 -10.46
C ARG A 112 -13.33 -0.98 -10.98
N ALA A 113 -12.93 -2.06 -10.31
CA ALA A 113 -13.31 -3.42 -10.71
C ALA A 113 -14.83 -3.62 -10.68
N LYS A 114 -15.43 -3.76 -11.86
CA LYS A 114 -16.88 -3.94 -12.04
C LYS A 114 -17.32 -5.38 -11.75
N ASP A 115 -16.44 -6.36 -11.87
CA ASP A 115 -16.80 -7.76 -11.68
C ASP A 115 -16.83 -8.18 -10.19
N ALA A 116 -17.88 -8.89 -9.80
CA ALA A 116 -18.09 -9.28 -8.40
C ALA A 116 -17.03 -10.29 -7.90
N ALA A 117 -16.44 -11.08 -8.79
CA ALA A 117 -15.44 -12.07 -8.42
C ALA A 117 -14.13 -11.40 -8.00
N THR A 118 -13.68 -10.37 -8.71
CA THR A 118 -12.49 -9.57 -8.38
C THR A 118 -12.71 -8.80 -7.10
N ARG A 119 -13.89 -8.18 -6.90
CA ARG A 119 -14.19 -7.51 -5.62
C ARG A 119 -14.11 -8.47 -4.43
N ARG A 120 -14.68 -9.68 -4.54
CA ARG A 120 -14.56 -10.71 -3.50
C ARG A 120 -13.12 -11.17 -3.32
N GLY A 121 -12.36 -11.28 -4.41
CA GLY A 121 -10.96 -11.65 -4.38
C GLY A 121 -10.11 -10.63 -3.64
N LEU A 122 -10.25 -9.34 -3.97
CA LEU A 122 -9.57 -8.22 -3.32
C LEU A 122 -9.91 -8.17 -1.83
N ARG A 123 -11.18 -8.36 -1.44
CA ARG A 123 -11.58 -8.40 -0.02
C ARG A 123 -10.87 -9.53 0.74
N ARG A 124 -10.81 -10.74 0.18
CA ARG A 124 -10.13 -11.88 0.81
C ARG A 124 -8.62 -11.67 0.86
N ALA A 125 -8.03 -11.11 -0.20
CA ALA A 125 -6.63 -10.75 -0.23
C ALA A 125 -6.29 -9.65 0.80
N SER A 126 -7.16 -8.67 1.00
CA SER A 126 -7.02 -7.67 2.07
C SER A 126 -7.00 -8.32 3.45
N VAL A 127 -7.87 -9.29 3.73
CA VAL A 127 -7.85 -10.02 5.01
C VAL A 127 -6.52 -10.76 5.19
N CYS A 128 -6.02 -11.44 4.15
CA CYS A 128 -4.71 -12.10 4.21
C CYS A 128 -3.58 -11.08 4.44
N GLY A 129 -3.64 -9.92 3.79
CA GLY A 129 -2.70 -8.82 4.01
C GLY A 129 -2.72 -8.28 5.43
N LEU A 130 -3.91 -8.11 6.03
CA LEU A 130 -4.06 -7.68 7.43
C LEU A 130 -3.53 -8.73 8.41
N VAL A 131 -3.74 -10.02 8.14
CA VAL A 131 -3.11 -11.11 8.93
C VAL A 131 -1.59 -11.01 8.83
N GLY A 132 -1.05 -10.82 7.63
CA GLY A 132 0.39 -10.58 7.43
C GLY A 132 0.87 -9.36 8.21
N ALA A 133 0.13 -8.26 8.20
CA ALA A 133 0.48 -7.05 8.96
C ALA A 133 0.49 -7.30 10.46
N ALA A 134 -0.46 -8.06 10.98
CA ALA A 134 -0.50 -8.42 12.41
C ALA A 134 0.71 -9.25 12.80
N VAL A 135 1.11 -10.22 11.96
CA VAL A 135 2.32 -11.03 12.18
C VAL A 135 3.59 -10.17 12.15
N MET A 136 3.75 -9.32 11.13
CA MET A 136 4.89 -8.39 11.05
C MET A 136 4.93 -7.43 12.23
N SER A 137 3.80 -6.84 12.60
CA SER A 137 3.73 -5.89 13.71
C SER A 137 4.07 -6.57 15.04
N ALA A 138 3.62 -7.81 15.25
CA ALA A 138 3.99 -8.59 16.43
C ALA A 138 5.50 -8.91 16.46
N ASP A 139 6.10 -9.26 15.32
CA ASP A 139 7.54 -9.49 15.24
C ASP A 139 8.35 -8.21 15.49
N ILE A 140 7.94 -7.08 14.90
CA ILE A 140 8.53 -5.75 15.17
C ILE A 140 8.39 -5.39 16.66
N THR A 141 7.21 -5.63 17.26
CA THR A 141 6.98 -5.41 18.69
C THR A 141 7.97 -6.22 19.52
N ARG A 142 8.08 -7.50 19.20
CA ARG A 142 8.97 -8.43 19.88
C ARG A 142 10.42 -8.01 19.72
N GLU A 143 10.85 -7.61 18.52
CA GLU A 143 12.21 -7.13 18.27
C GLU A 143 12.56 -5.91 19.14
N TYR A 144 11.64 -4.94 19.26
CA TYR A 144 11.89 -3.73 20.04
C TYR A 144 11.66 -3.89 21.56
N LEU A 145 10.84 -4.85 21.98
CA LEU A 145 10.51 -5.03 23.40
C LEU A 145 11.24 -6.19 24.06
N SER A 146 11.72 -7.18 23.29
CA SER A 146 12.47 -8.32 23.81
C SER A 146 13.97 -8.15 23.57
N ASN A 147 14.77 -8.38 24.62
CA ASN A 147 16.23 -8.48 24.51
C ASN A 147 16.65 -9.92 24.18
N ALA A 148 15.99 -10.55 23.22
CA ALA A 148 16.30 -11.93 22.87
C ALA A 148 17.67 -12.02 22.17
N PRO A 149 18.42 -13.13 22.35
CA PRO A 149 19.69 -13.34 21.67
C PRO A 149 19.54 -13.35 20.14
N ALA A 150 20.60 -12.95 19.42
CA ALA A 150 20.58 -12.85 17.95
C ALA A 150 20.07 -14.11 17.22
N PRO A 151 20.44 -15.36 17.62
CA PRO A 151 19.90 -16.56 16.96
C PRO A 151 18.38 -16.71 17.12
N VAL A 152 17.85 -16.32 18.28
CA VAL A 152 16.40 -16.36 18.55
C VAL A 152 15.68 -15.30 17.72
N ASN A 153 16.22 -14.07 17.67
CA ASN A 153 15.69 -13.01 16.81
C ASN A 153 15.64 -13.44 15.34
N PHE A 154 16.72 -14.03 14.83
CA PHE A 154 16.80 -14.49 13.46
C PHE A 154 15.75 -15.57 13.15
N LEU A 155 15.62 -16.59 14.01
CA LEU A 155 14.66 -17.68 13.81
C LEU A 155 13.21 -17.20 13.85
N VAL A 156 12.87 -16.37 14.84
CA VAL A 156 11.50 -15.85 14.98
C VAL A 156 11.16 -14.90 13.84
N GLY A 157 12.06 -13.98 13.49
CA GLY A 157 11.85 -13.05 12.36
C GLY A 157 11.72 -13.78 11.02
N THR A 158 12.54 -14.81 10.78
CA THR A 158 12.40 -15.67 9.60
C THR A 158 11.06 -16.40 9.59
N GLY A 159 10.63 -16.95 10.73
CA GLY A 159 9.33 -17.61 10.86
C GLY A 159 8.16 -16.67 10.58
N ALA A 160 8.20 -15.45 11.13
CA ALA A 160 7.22 -14.41 10.89
C ALA A 160 7.17 -14.02 9.40
N PHE A 161 8.33 -13.83 8.77
CA PHE A 161 8.44 -13.52 7.35
C PHE A 161 7.85 -14.63 6.47
N LEU A 162 8.16 -15.90 6.74
CA LEU A 162 7.58 -17.04 6.03
C LEU A 162 6.06 -17.13 6.19
N ALA A 163 5.54 -16.82 7.39
CA ALA A 163 4.10 -16.77 7.62
C ALA A 163 3.42 -15.66 6.79
N VAL A 164 4.07 -14.50 6.64
CA VAL A 164 3.61 -13.39 5.79
C VAL A 164 3.60 -13.78 4.32
N LEU A 165 4.68 -14.40 3.81
CA LEU A 165 4.73 -14.92 2.44
C LEU A 165 3.65 -15.98 2.19
N THR A 166 3.39 -16.84 3.18
CA THR A 166 2.32 -17.82 3.14
C THR A 166 0.95 -17.15 3.03
N ALA A 167 0.70 -16.08 3.78
CA ALA A 167 -0.54 -15.30 3.68
C ALA A 167 -0.74 -14.75 2.26
N PHE A 168 0.33 -14.28 1.58
CA PHE A 168 0.24 -13.84 0.19
C PHE A 168 -0.06 -14.99 -0.78
N GLY A 169 0.55 -16.16 -0.56
CA GLY A 169 0.24 -17.38 -1.31
C GLY A 169 -1.20 -17.84 -1.14
N VAL A 170 -1.72 -17.80 0.09
CA VAL A 170 -3.11 -18.10 0.42
C VAL A 170 -4.08 -17.13 -0.25
N ALA A 171 -3.75 -15.84 -0.30
CA ALA A 171 -4.54 -14.85 -1.05
C ALA A 171 -4.67 -15.23 -2.53
N GLY A 172 -3.55 -15.60 -3.17
CA GLY A 172 -3.54 -16.08 -4.55
C GLY A 172 -4.29 -17.41 -4.75
N ALA A 173 -4.15 -18.36 -3.83
CA ALA A 173 -4.83 -19.65 -3.86
C ALA A 173 -6.37 -19.52 -3.78
N ILE A 174 -6.86 -18.75 -2.81
CA ILE A 174 -8.30 -18.64 -2.52
C ILE A 174 -9.03 -17.81 -3.59
N ALA A 175 -8.38 -16.79 -4.12
CA ALA A 175 -9.05 -15.80 -4.97
C ALA A 175 -8.55 -15.77 -6.43
N GLY A 176 -7.43 -16.43 -6.73
CA GLY A 176 -6.90 -16.59 -8.08
C GLY A 176 -7.62 -17.65 -8.93
N ASN A 177 -8.47 -18.48 -8.33
CA ASN A 177 -9.27 -19.51 -9.01
C ASN A 177 -8.47 -20.52 -9.87
N GLY A 178 -7.16 -20.63 -9.67
CA GLY A 178 -6.28 -21.47 -10.47
C GLY A 178 -5.51 -20.72 -11.57
N GLU A 179 -5.78 -19.44 -11.78
CA GLU A 179 -5.10 -18.60 -12.76
C GLU A 179 -3.89 -17.90 -12.14
N ALA A 180 -2.67 -18.20 -12.62
CA ALA A 180 -1.43 -17.65 -12.07
C ALA A 180 -1.40 -16.11 -12.11
N ARG A 181 -1.83 -15.48 -13.21
CA ARG A 181 -1.87 -14.02 -13.35
C ARG A 181 -2.77 -13.36 -12.32
N ARG A 182 -3.96 -13.93 -12.11
CA ARG A 182 -4.91 -13.44 -11.09
C ARG A 182 -4.38 -13.68 -9.69
N GLY A 183 -3.76 -14.84 -9.45
CA GLY A 183 -3.07 -15.15 -8.20
C GLY A 183 -1.97 -14.16 -7.87
N ALA A 184 -1.12 -13.82 -8.85
CA ALA A 184 -0.05 -12.82 -8.71
C ALA A 184 -0.62 -11.47 -8.30
N TRP A 185 -1.62 -10.98 -9.04
CA TRP A 185 -2.27 -9.71 -8.73
C TRP A 185 -2.83 -9.65 -7.30
N LEU A 186 -3.49 -10.72 -6.84
CA LEU A 186 -4.08 -10.78 -5.51
C LEU A 186 -3.04 -10.94 -4.40
N GLY A 187 -1.96 -11.66 -4.67
CA GLY A 187 -0.82 -11.75 -3.75
C GLY A 187 -0.11 -10.39 -3.60
N THR A 188 0.10 -9.67 -4.71
CA THR A 188 0.60 -8.29 -4.69
C THR A 188 -0.32 -7.37 -3.89
N TRP A 189 -1.63 -7.46 -4.10
CA TRP A 189 -2.61 -6.68 -3.33
C TRP A 189 -2.52 -6.99 -1.82
N ALA A 190 -2.44 -8.26 -1.43
CA ALA A 190 -2.28 -8.65 -0.03
C ALA A 190 -0.98 -8.07 0.57
N ALA A 191 0.12 -8.10 -0.18
CA ALA A 191 1.40 -7.52 0.24
C ALA A 191 1.34 -6.00 0.43
N MET A 192 0.65 -5.28 -0.46
CA MET A 192 0.44 -3.84 -0.31
C MET A 192 -0.37 -3.49 0.94
N VAL A 193 -1.46 -4.23 1.20
CA VAL A 193 -2.27 -4.05 2.41
C VAL A 193 -1.44 -4.35 3.67
N CYS A 194 -0.66 -5.44 3.63
CA CYS A 194 0.27 -5.80 4.71
C CYS A 194 1.24 -4.65 5.00
N MET A 195 1.87 -4.12 3.95
CA MET A 195 2.84 -3.04 4.06
C MET A 195 2.22 -1.77 4.64
N LEU A 196 1.09 -1.30 4.09
CA LEU A 196 0.45 -0.08 4.55
C LEU A 196 0.06 -0.14 6.03
N ALA A 197 -0.53 -1.26 6.47
CA ALA A 197 -0.92 -1.43 7.87
C ALA A 197 0.29 -1.54 8.81
N THR A 198 1.32 -2.29 8.41
CA THR A 198 2.57 -2.41 9.19
C THR A 198 3.29 -1.06 9.29
N SER A 199 3.30 -0.26 8.23
CA SER A 199 3.89 1.08 8.26
C SER A 199 3.17 2.02 9.21
N VAL A 200 1.82 2.02 9.24
CA VAL A 200 1.06 2.80 10.24
C VAL A 200 1.46 2.39 11.66
N TYR A 201 1.59 1.08 11.89
CA TYR A 201 2.03 0.56 13.17
C TYR A 201 3.46 1.02 13.54
N ALA A 202 4.41 0.92 12.61
CA ALA A 202 5.79 1.36 12.81
C ALA A 202 5.89 2.88 13.09
N TRP A 203 5.09 3.70 12.40
CA TRP A 203 4.99 5.12 12.72
C TRP A 203 4.40 5.39 14.10
N GLY A 204 3.41 4.59 14.50
CA GLY A 204 2.85 4.61 15.85
C GLY A 204 3.92 4.31 16.90
N LEU A 205 4.75 3.30 16.66
CA LEU A 205 5.88 2.97 17.53
C LEU A 205 6.87 4.11 17.68
N ASN A 206 7.28 4.76 16.58
CA ASN A 206 8.16 5.93 16.66
C ASN A 206 7.54 7.09 17.44
N THR A 207 6.21 7.20 17.43
CA THR A 207 5.53 8.29 18.13
C THR A 207 5.36 8.00 19.61
N VAL A 208 4.97 6.77 19.96
CA VAL A 208 4.57 6.38 21.32
C VAL A 208 5.75 5.84 22.13
N LEU A 209 6.65 5.09 21.49
CA LEU A 209 7.75 4.37 22.15
C LEU A 209 9.14 4.94 21.80
N MET A 210 9.23 6.21 21.35
CA MET A 210 10.52 6.83 20.99
C MET A 210 11.59 6.66 22.07
N ALA A 211 11.26 6.98 23.32
CA ALA A 211 12.19 6.88 24.44
C ALA A 211 12.72 5.44 24.65
N ARG A 212 11.90 4.42 24.33
CA ARG A 212 12.34 3.03 24.37
C ARG A 212 13.26 2.72 23.19
N LEU A 213 12.91 3.15 21.99
CA LEU A 213 13.71 2.95 20.77
C LEU A 213 15.11 3.56 20.91
N GLU A 214 15.21 4.74 21.53
CA GLU A 214 16.49 5.39 21.85
C GLU A 214 17.40 4.59 22.79
N GLN A 215 16.85 3.69 23.63
CA GLN A 215 17.66 2.85 24.52
C GLN A 215 18.26 1.63 23.82
N ILE A 216 17.58 1.13 22.79
CA ILE A 216 17.94 -0.12 22.09
C ILE A 216 18.84 0.16 20.88
N LEU A 217 18.53 1.20 20.12
CA LEU A 217 19.24 1.55 18.87
C LEU A 217 20.74 1.88 19.03
N PRO A 218 21.27 2.38 20.17
CA PRO A 218 22.71 2.52 20.36
C PRO A 218 23.47 1.18 20.27
N ASN A 219 22.78 0.06 20.49
CA ASN A 219 23.36 -1.28 20.37
C ASN A 219 23.22 -1.86 18.96
N ASP A 220 22.45 -1.22 18.08
CA ASP A 220 22.31 -1.62 16.68
C ASP A 220 23.65 -1.47 15.95
N PRO A 221 24.19 -2.53 15.32
CA PRO A 221 25.38 -2.44 14.50
C PRO A 221 25.29 -1.36 13.41
N GLU A 222 24.10 -1.14 12.83
CA GLU A 222 23.89 -0.14 11.77
C GLU A 222 24.01 1.30 12.30
N PHE A 223 23.63 1.55 13.56
CA PHE A 223 23.83 2.86 14.16
C PHE A 223 25.31 3.18 14.33
N LYS A 224 26.12 2.17 14.66
CA LYS A 224 27.56 2.31 14.91
C LYS A 224 28.38 2.48 13.63
N ILE A 225 27.91 1.90 12.52
CA ILE A 225 28.65 1.87 11.26
C ILE A 225 28.18 2.98 10.33
N GLY A 226 28.99 4.03 10.19
CA GLY A 226 28.93 4.93 9.02
C GLY A 226 27.68 5.82 8.91
N ASN A 227 26.78 5.81 9.90
CA ASN A 227 25.63 6.70 9.89
C ASN A 227 26.03 8.14 10.26
N THR A 228 25.61 9.07 9.40
CA THR A 228 25.80 10.52 9.55
C THR A 228 24.77 11.16 10.50
N LEU A 229 23.66 10.47 10.81
CA LEU A 229 22.72 10.88 11.87
C LEU A 229 23.26 10.45 13.24
N LYS A 230 23.69 11.42 14.04
CA LYS A 230 24.18 11.20 15.41
C LYS A 230 23.11 11.33 16.48
N ASP A 231 21.97 11.92 16.15
CA ASP A 231 20.84 12.02 17.07
C ASP A 231 19.95 10.77 16.95
N LEU A 232 19.74 10.10 18.09
CA LEU A 232 18.95 8.86 18.17
C LEU A 232 17.49 9.02 17.72
N PRO A 233 16.79 10.14 18.02
CA PRO A 233 15.42 10.32 17.55
C PRO A 233 15.32 10.36 16.01
N SER A 234 16.14 11.17 15.32
CA SER A 234 16.10 11.20 13.85
C SER A 234 16.59 9.90 13.25
N TYR A 235 17.54 9.20 13.89
CA TYR A 235 17.95 7.88 13.44
C TYR A 235 16.79 6.87 13.49
N THR A 236 15.99 6.89 14.55
CA THR A 236 14.83 6.00 14.69
C THR A 236 13.82 6.21 13.55
N VAL A 237 13.52 7.48 13.25
CA VAL A 237 12.63 7.84 12.15
C VAL A 237 13.25 7.46 10.81
N TRP A 238 14.53 7.75 10.62
CA TRP A 238 15.29 7.36 9.44
C TRP A 238 15.26 5.85 9.19
N ASN A 239 15.53 5.04 10.21
CA ASN A 239 15.51 3.58 10.12
C ASN A 239 14.14 3.08 9.64
N THR A 240 13.07 3.69 10.15
CA THR A 240 11.71 3.38 9.71
C THR A 240 11.46 3.77 8.25
N ILE A 241 11.96 4.93 7.79
CA ILE A 241 11.88 5.33 6.38
C ILE A 241 12.63 4.34 5.49
N ALA A 242 13.85 3.95 5.87
CA ALA A 242 14.67 3.02 5.12
C ALA A 242 14.03 1.62 5.04
N ALA A 243 13.50 1.12 6.17
CA ALA A 243 12.76 -0.12 6.24
C ALA A 243 11.50 -0.08 5.36
N ILE A 244 10.71 1.00 5.44
CA ILE A 244 9.51 1.16 4.61
C ILE A 244 9.87 1.18 3.13
N SER A 245 10.89 1.95 2.73
CA SER A 245 11.28 2.10 1.34
C SER A 245 11.82 0.81 0.71
N SER A 246 12.63 0.05 1.45
CA SER A 246 13.14 -1.25 0.98
C SER A 246 12.01 -2.29 0.82
N HIS A 247 11.11 -2.37 1.80
CA HIS A 247 10.06 -3.39 1.81
C HIS A 247 8.85 -3.04 0.96
N ALA A 248 8.55 -1.75 0.76
CA ALA A 248 7.42 -1.30 -0.05
C ALA A 248 7.53 -1.70 -1.53
N VAL A 249 8.74 -1.91 -2.05
CA VAL A 249 8.95 -2.44 -3.40
C VAL A 249 9.09 -3.96 -3.40
N LEU A 250 9.87 -4.50 -2.46
CA LEU A 250 10.18 -5.94 -2.42
C LEU A 250 8.95 -6.80 -2.09
N LEU A 251 8.14 -6.43 -1.10
CA LEU A 251 7.00 -7.23 -0.66
C LEU A 251 5.94 -7.40 -1.76
N PRO A 252 5.55 -6.39 -2.54
CA PRO A 252 4.68 -6.57 -3.71
C PRO A 252 5.19 -7.58 -4.75
N VAL A 253 6.51 -7.61 -5.00
CA VAL A 253 7.14 -8.56 -5.93
C VAL A 253 7.08 -9.99 -5.37
N LEU A 254 7.44 -10.16 -4.10
CA LEU A 254 7.33 -11.45 -3.41
C LEU A 254 5.87 -11.92 -3.33
N GLY A 255 4.95 -11.00 -3.07
CA GLY A 255 3.51 -11.23 -3.08
C GLY A 255 3.02 -11.72 -4.45
N ALA A 256 3.52 -11.15 -5.56
CA ALA A 256 3.21 -11.63 -6.90
C ALA A 256 3.65 -13.09 -7.10
N GLY A 257 4.90 -13.40 -6.74
CA GLY A 257 5.45 -14.75 -6.85
C GLY A 257 4.69 -15.77 -6.00
N CYS A 258 4.49 -15.48 -4.71
CA CYS A 258 3.78 -16.35 -3.78
C CYS A 258 2.32 -16.54 -4.21
N GLY A 259 1.64 -15.45 -4.61
CA GLY A 259 0.25 -15.49 -5.06
C GLY A 259 0.06 -16.33 -6.34
N ALA A 260 0.98 -16.21 -7.31
CA ALA A 260 0.97 -17.05 -8.50
C ALA A 260 1.16 -18.53 -8.16
N ALA A 261 2.14 -18.84 -7.31
CA ALA A 261 2.39 -20.21 -6.84
C ALA A 261 1.16 -20.80 -6.13
N GLY A 262 0.54 -20.05 -5.22
CA GLY A 262 -0.69 -20.45 -4.54
C GLY A 262 -1.84 -20.77 -5.49
N ALA A 263 -2.05 -19.95 -6.53
CA ALA A 263 -3.06 -20.23 -7.55
C ALA A 263 -2.75 -21.51 -8.34
N LEU A 264 -1.49 -21.72 -8.73
CA LEU A 264 -1.07 -22.92 -9.47
C LEU A 264 -1.22 -24.21 -8.64
N LEU A 265 -0.95 -24.17 -7.33
CA LEU A 265 -1.18 -25.29 -6.42
C LEU A 265 -2.65 -25.69 -6.35
N VAL A 266 -3.56 -24.72 -6.32
CA VAL A 266 -5.00 -25.00 -6.37
C VAL A 266 -5.40 -25.63 -7.71
N ALA A 267 -4.88 -25.10 -8.83
CA ALA A 267 -5.15 -25.63 -10.16
C ALA A 267 -4.68 -27.09 -10.31
N SER A 268 -3.47 -27.41 -9.82
CA SER A 268 -2.93 -28.77 -9.87
C SER A 268 -3.75 -29.74 -9.02
N SER A 269 -4.16 -29.32 -7.81
CA SER A 269 -5.02 -30.13 -6.92
C SER A 269 -6.38 -30.45 -7.53
N ARG A 270 -6.97 -29.51 -8.29
CA ARG A 270 -8.25 -29.70 -8.98
C ARG A 270 -8.11 -30.67 -10.15
N ARG A 271 -7.04 -30.55 -10.93
CA ARG A 271 -6.74 -31.49 -12.03
C ARG A 271 -6.55 -32.92 -11.54
N ARG A 272 -5.80 -33.11 -10.44
CA ARG A 272 -5.62 -34.44 -9.83
C ARG A 272 -6.95 -35.03 -9.35
N ARG A 273 -7.79 -34.25 -8.68
CA ARG A 273 -9.12 -34.69 -8.24
C ARG A 273 -10.03 -35.07 -9.41
N ALA A 274 -10.02 -34.29 -10.48
CA ALA A 274 -10.80 -34.59 -11.68
C ALA A 274 -10.32 -35.87 -12.40
N ALA A 275 -9.01 -36.15 -12.40
CA ALA A 275 -8.47 -37.38 -12.97
C ALA A 275 -8.89 -38.63 -12.18
N LEU A 276 -8.89 -38.55 -10.85
CA LEU A 276 -9.30 -39.66 -9.97
C LEU A 276 -10.81 -39.95 -10.00
N ALA A 277 -11.64 -39.01 -10.44
CA ALA A 277 -13.10 -39.15 -10.46
C ALA A 277 -13.65 -39.73 -11.77
N ARG A 278 -12.81 -40.02 -12.76
CA ARG A 278 -13.28 -40.62 -14.03
C ARG A 278 -13.51 -42.11 -13.82
N PRO A 279 -14.74 -42.63 -14.02
CA PRO A 279 -14.99 -44.07 -13.96
C PRO A 279 -14.16 -44.77 -15.04
N SER A 280 -13.54 -45.89 -14.65
CA SER A 280 -12.78 -46.79 -15.51
C SER A 280 -13.66 -47.49 -16.53
#